data_AF-A0A239AB31-F1
#
_entry.id   AF-A0A239AB31-F1
#
_cell.length_a   1.000
_cell.length_b   1.000
_cell.length_c   1.000
_cell.angle_alpha   90.00
_cell.angle_beta   90.00
_cell.angle_gamma   90.00
#
_symmetry.space_group_name_H-M   'P 1'
#
loop_
_entity.id
_entity.type
_entity.pdbx_description
1 polymer ?
#
loop_
_entity_poly.entity_id
_entity_poly.type
_entity_poly.pdbx_seq_one_letter_code
_entity_poly.pdbx_strand_id
1 'polypeptide(L)'
;MMDDDFFSPKDPGLPPLPCVGCGWCCLDNPCEVSQQVYGYVPRCPALVWTGARYVCDLVAHPVAGVDLTPLFVGQGCCARHNAWRRDVRKRD
;
A
#
# COMPACT_ATOMS: atom_id res chain seq x y z
N MET A 1 15.43 -0.95 -27.04
CA MET A 1 15.65 -0.89 -25.58
C MET A 1 14.32 -0.49 -25.01
N MET A 2 13.63 -1.41 -24.35
CA MET A 2 12.43 -1.06 -23.61
C MET A 2 12.91 -0.40 -22.32
N ASP A 3 12.74 0.92 -22.23
CA ASP A 3 12.85 1.65 -20.98
C ASP A 3 11.58 1.36 -20.15
N ASP A 4 11.50 0.14 -19.61
CA ASP A 4 10.50 -0.26 -18.62
C ASP A 4 10.90 0.30 -17.23
N ASP A 5 10.96 1.63 -17.14
CA ASP A 5 10.92 2.36 -15.88
C ASP A 5 9.47 2.37 -15.37
N PHE A 6 8.91 1.19 -15.10
CA PHE A 6 7.69 1.04 -14.30
C PHE A 6 7.92 1.55 -12.86
N PHE A 7 9.19 1.64 -12.46
CA PHE A 7 9.69 2.37 -11.30
C PHE A 7 9.97 3.85 -11.56
N SER A 8 9.33 4.44 -12.57
CA SER A 8 9.28 5.89 -12.77
C SER A 8 9.09 6.58 -11.41
N PRO A 9 9.86 7.64 -11.10
CA PRO A 9 9.63 8.41 -9.89
C PRO A 9 8.15 8.74 -9.82
N LYS A 10 7.48 8.46 -8.70
CA LYS A 10 6.11 8.91 -8.46
C LYS A 10 6.08 10.43 -8.69
N ASP A 11 5.66 10.85 -9.87
CA ASP A 11 5.66 12.24 -10.37
C ASP A 11 6.95 13.03 -10.06
N PRO A 12 8.00 13.01 -10.93
CA PRO A 12 9.21 13.78 -10.70
C PRO A 12 8.86 15.28 -10.55
N GLY A 13 9.17 15.84 -9.37
CA GLY A 13 8.92 17.25 -9.04
C GLY A 13 7.84 17.50 -7.97
N LEU A 14 7.12 16.48 -7.50
CA LEU A 14 6.15 16.65 -6.42
C LEU A 14 6.66 16.07 -5.09
N PRO A 15 6.43 16.77 -3.95
CA PRO A 15 6.89 16.27 -2.67
C PRO A 15 6.16 14.96 -2.31
N PRO A 16 6.85 13.99 -1.68
CA PRO A 16 6.24 12.74 -1.27
C PRO A 16 5.14 13.02 -0.24
N LEU A 17 3.93 12.52 -0.52
CA LEU A 17 2.83 12.59 0.45
C LEU A 17 2.87 11.38 1.38
N PRO A 18 2.73 11.55 2.70
CA PRO A 18 2.70 10.40 3.60
C PRO A 18 1.48 9.52 3.32
N CYS A 19 1.64 8.22 3.57
CA CYS A 19 0.50 7.31 3.63
C CYS A 19 -0.38 7.70 4.82
N VAL A 20 -1.66 7.96 4.55
CA VAL A 20 -2.65 8.33 5.59
C VAL A 20 -3.48 7.14 6.07
N GLY A 21 -3.24 5.94 5.52
CA GLY A 21 -4.03 4.76 5.84
C GLY A 21 -5.45 4.80 5.28
N CYS A 22 -5.64 5.31 4.06
CA CYS A 22 -6.96 5.29 3.40
C CYS A 22 -7.41 3.89 2.95
N GLY A 23 -6.49 2.92 2.88
CA GLY A 23 -6.77 1.52 2.55
C GLY A 23 -6.93 1.21 1.06
N TRP A 24 -6.95 2.22 0.18
CA TRP A 24 -7.20 2.02 -1.26
C TRP A 24 -6.26 0.99 -1.91
N CYS A 25 -4.96 1.09 -1.68
CA CYS A 25 -3.98 0.14 -2.23
C CYS A 25 -4.18 -1.30 -1.73
N CYS A 26 -4.86 -1.53 -0.61
CA CYS A 26 -5.10 -2.88 -0.09
C CYS A 26 -6.50 -3.41 -0.42
N LEU A 27 -7.44 -2.52 -0.76
CA LEU A 27 -8.82 -2.82 -1.14
C LEU A 27 -8.99 -3.01 -2.65
N ASP A 28 -8.26 -2.22 -3.45
CA ASP A 28 -8.39 -2.18 -4.91
C ASP A 28 -7.36 -3.08 -5.60
N ASN A 29 -6.09 -3.03 -5.17
CA ASN A 29 -5.01 -3.77 -5.81
C ASN A 29 -3.96 -4.28 -4.80
N PRO A 30 -4.21 -5.43 -4.12
CA PRO A 30 -3.30 -6.01 -3.14
C PRO A 30 -1.87 -6.16 -3.68
N CYS A 31 -0.89 -5.72 -2.89
CA CYS A 31 0.52 -5.76 -3.27
C CYS A 31 1.08 -7.18 -3.42
N GLU A 32 2.20 -7.32 -4.13
CA GLU A 32 2.89 -8.60 -4.33
C GLU A 32 3.23 -9.30 -3.01
N VAL A 33 3.64 -8.56 -1.97
CA VAL A 33 3.91 -9.12 -0.63
C VAL A 33 2.65 -9.78 -0.05
N SER A 34 1.47 -9.15 -0.21
CA SER A 34 0.20 -9.76 0.20
C SER A 34 -0.08 -11.03 -0.60
N GLN A 35 0.21 -11.04 -1.89
CA GLN A 35 -0.04 -12.20 -2.76
C GLN A 35 0.91 -13.35 -2.41
N GLN A 36 2.16 -13.06 -2.06
CA GLN A 36 3.13 -14.06 -1.61
C GLN A 36 2.69 -14.72 -0.29
N VAL A 37 2.14 -13.94 0.65
CA VAL A 37 1.76 -14.44 1.98
C VAL A 37 0.38 -15.11 1.97
N TYR A 38 -0.60 -14.56 1.25
CA TYR A 38 -2.00 -14.96 1.33
C TYR A 38 -2.58 -15.53 0.03
N GLY A 39 -1.83 -15.51 -1.06
CA GLY A 39 -2.32 -15.85 -2.41
C GLY A 39 -3.12 -14.72 -3.06
N TYR A 40 -3.66 -15.00 -4.24
CA TYR A 40 -4.49 -14.06 -5.01
C TYR A 40 -5.88 -13.92 -4.39
N VAL A 41 -6.08 -12.85 -3.64
CA VAL A 41 -7.34 -12.53 -2.97
C VAL A 41 -7.82 -11.13 -3.37
N PRO A 42 -9.14 -10.89 -3.45
CA PRO A 42 -9.68 -9.60 -3.87
C PRO A 42 -9.38 -8.46 -2.88
N ARG A 43 -9.22 -8.78 -1.58
CA ARG A 43 -8.88 -7.82 -0.52
C ARG A 43 -7.74 -8.38 0.32
N CYS A 44 -6.73 -7.56 0.59
CA CYS A 44 -5.58 -7.94 1.41
C CYS A 44 -6.02 -8.29 2.85
N PRO A 45 -5.76 -9.52 3.35
CA PRO A 45 -6.12 -9.93 4.71
C PRO A 45 -5.36 -9.19 5.80
N ALA A 46 -4.16 -8.68 5.49
CA ALA A 46 -3.38 -7.85 6.41
C ALA A 46 -3.91 -6.42 6.55
N LEU A 47 -5.02 -6.06 5.89
CA LEU A 47 -5.61 -4.74 5.99
C LEU A 47 -6.46 -4.61 7.26
N VAL A 48 -5.92 -3.95 8.29
CA VAL A 48 -6.58 -3.80 9.59
C VAL A 48 -7.08 -2.37 9.77
N TRP A 49 -8.35 -2.21 10.17
CA TRP A 49 -8.92 -0.92 10.55
C TRP A 49 -8.64 -0.64 12.04
N THR A 50 -8.04 0.52 12.34
CA THR A 50 -7.67 0.89 13.73
C THR A 50 -8.74 1.69 14.47
N GLY A 51 -9.89 1.95 13.86
CA GLY A 51 -10.88 2.92 14.35
C GLY A 51 -10.76 4.31 13.71
N ALA A 52 -9.56 4.67 13.21
CA ALA A 52 -9.30 5.96 12.57
C ALA A 52 -8.70 5.85 11.16
N ARG A 53 -7.91 4.81 10.90
CA ARG A 53 -7.28 4.57 9.61
C ARG A 53 -7.00 3.08 9.40
N TYR A 54 -6.66 2.72 8.17
CA TYR A 54 -6.12 1.40 7.87
C TYR A 54 -4.62 1.32 8.14
N VAL A 55 -4.18 0.16 8.65
CA VAL A 55 -2.77 -0.22 8.81
C VAL A 55 -2.53 -1.58 8.15
N CYS A 56 -1.29 -1.81 7.72
CA CYS A 56 -0.85 -3.08 7.17
C CYS A 56 -0.28 -3.95 8.30
N ASP A 57 -0.92 -5.07 8.57
CA ASP A 57 -0.52 -6.00 9.64
C ASP A 57 0.84 -6.64 9.36
N LEU A 58 1.19 -6.90 8.09
CA LEU A 58 2.53 -7.40 7.73
C LEU A 58 3.66 -6.42 8.07
N VAL A 59 3.36 -5.12 8.14
CA VAL A 59 4.33 -4.11 8.58
C VAL A 59 4.37 -4.01 10.10
N ALA A 60 3.20 -4.12 10.75
CA ALA A 60 3.11 -4.06 12.21
C ALA A 60 3.68 -5.32 12.89
N HIS A 61 3.47 -6.48 12.27
CA HIS A 61 3.85 -7.80 12.74
C HIS A 61 4.53 -8.58 11.60
N PRO A 62 5.81 -8.27 11.30
CA PRO A 62 6.54 -8.93 10.22
C PRO A 62 6.61 -10.45 10.40
N VAL A 63 6.37 -11.17 9.30
CA VAL A 63 6.51 -12.62 9.23
C VAL A 63 7.95 -12.98 8.84
N ALA A 64 8.54 -13.93 9.55
CA ALA A 64 9.90 -14.38 9.26
C ALA A 64 10.02 -14.91 7.81
N GLY A 65 11.05 -14.45 7.09
CA GLY A 65 11.31 -14.86 5.70
C GLY A 65 10.52 -14.12 4.62
N VAL A 66 9.69 -13.14 4.99
CA VAL A 66 8.96 -12.29 4.03
C VAL A 66 9.75 -10.99 3.80
N ASP A 67 10.07 -10.67 2.54
CA ASP A 67 10.68 -9.40 2.18
C ASP A 67 9.61 -8.29 2.13
N LEU A 68 9.77 -7.28 2.98
CA LEU A 68 8.88 -6.12 3.06
C LEU A 68 9.41 -4.90 2.29
N THR A 69 10.62 -4.97 1.73
CA THR A 69 11.22 -3.89 0.92
C THR A 69 10.30 -3.42 -0.21
N PRO A 70 9.58 -4.30 -0.94
CA PRO A 70 8.65 -3.90 -2.00
C PRO A 70 7.43 -3.09 -1.52
N LEU A 71 7.21 -2.95 -0.21
CA LEU A 71 6.13 -2.10 0.31
C LEU A 71 6.49 -0.61 0.29
N PHE A 72 7.77 -0.27 0.09
CA PHE A 72 8.26 1.12 0.06
C PHE A 72 7.78 1.96 1.24
N VAL A 73 7.75 1.36 2.44
CA VAL A 73 7.32 2.03 3.67
C VAL A 73 8.21 3.26 3.89
N GLY A 74 7.58 4.43 4.08
CA GLY A 74 8.27 5.71 4.26
C GLY A 74 8.58 6.47 2.96
N GLN A 75 8.49 5.85 1.79
CA GLN A 75 8.78 6.48 0.48
C GLN A 75 7.57 7.23 -0.13
N GLY A 76 6.53 7.46 0.68
CA GLY A 76 5.32 8.17 0.26
C GLY A 76 4.24 7.30 -0.39
N CYS A 77 3.06 7.88 -0.51
CA CYS A 77 1.84 7.21 -0.94
C CYS A 77 1.90 6.84 -2.43
N CYS A 78 1.67 5.55 -2.76
CA CYS A 78 1.55 5.09 -4.15
C CYS A 78 0.29 5.55 -4.86
N ALA A 79 -0.75 5.92 -4.11
CA ALA A 79 -2.04 6.35 -4.62
C ALA A 79 -2.32 7.82 -4.30
N ARG A 80 -1.36 8.71 -4.60
CA ARG A 80 -1.42 10.11 -4.15
C ARG A 80 -2.64 10.89 -4.64
N HIS A 81 -3.14 10.55 -5.83
CA HIS A 81 -4.29 11.20 -6.49
C HIS A 81 -5.63 10.55 -6.15
N ASN A 82 -5.63 9.45 -5.40
CA ASN A 82 -6.87 8.78 -5.03
C ASN A 82 -7.73 9.68 -4.11
N ALA A 83 -9.00 9.83 -4.48
CA ALA A 83 -9.98 10.60 -3.73
C ALA A 83 -10.17 10.10 -2.28
N TRP A 84 -10.01 8.79 -2.01
CA TRP A 84 -10.19 8.26 -0.65
C TRP A 84 -9.12 8.76 0.32
N ARG A 85 -8.01 9.33 -0.17
CA ARG A 85 -6.96 9.91 0.70
C ARG A 85 -7.51 11.02 1.60
N ARG A 86 -8.53 11.76 1.16
CA ARG A 86 -9.17 12.84 1.93
C ARG A 86 -10.40 12.38 2.73
N ASP A 87 -10.85 11.15 2.52
CA ASP A 87 -12.03 10.55 3.15
C ASP A 87 -11.65 9.19 3.77
N VAL A 88 -10.80 9.23 4.80
CA VAL A 88 -10.38 8.02 5.51
C VAL A 88 -11.51 7.53 6.39
N ARG A 89 -12.07 6.38 6.04
CA ARG A 89 -13.18 5.73 6.73
C ARG A 89 -13.13 4.23 6.49
N LYS A 90 -13.81 3.47 7.36
CA LYS A 90 -14.00 2.03 7.19
C LYS A 90 -14.84 1.77 5.93
N ARG A 91 -14.35 0.86 5.11
CA ARG A 91 -14.93 0.32 3.89
C ARG A 91 -14.89 -1.20 4.07
N ASP A 92 -16.05 -1.77 4.39
CA ASP A 92 -16.23 -3.20 4.58
C ASP A 92 -16.56 -3.87 3.25
#